data_AF-A0A7V2LBU4-F1
#
_entry.id   AF-A0A7V2LBU4-F1
#
_cell.length_a   1.000
_cell.length_b   1.000
_cell.length_c   1.000
_cell.angle_alpha   90.00
_cell.angle_beta   90.00
_cell.angle_gamma   90.00
#
_symmetry.space_group_name_H-M   'P 1'
#
loop_
_entity.id
_entity.type
_entity.pdbx_description
1 polymer ?
#
loop_
_entity_poly.entity_id
_entity_poly.type
_entity_poly.pdbx_seq_one_letter_code
_entity_poly.pdbx_strand_id
1 'polypeptide(L)'
;MKAFLYPLWFLFGSIFAYLAYMHWRYSDTPFRPFYLRQPAGSDDMTSEVPEQDKLARKVVEDLNKYVEKMNGNLSKRNRVAATGYFVAVIVCVVSIFLIYVA
;
A
#
# COMPACT_ATOMS: atom_id res chain seq x y z
N MET A 1 -12.45 -24.48 30.70
CA MET A 1 -11.85 -24.40 29.35
C MET A 1 -12.35 -23.16 28.57
N LYS A 2 -13.66 -22.86 28.54
CA LYS A 2 -14.24 -21.69 27.82
C LYS A 2 -13.64 -20.32 28.18
N ALA A 3 -13.32 -20.08 29.46
CA ALA A 3 -12.78 -18.79 29.93
C ALA A 3 -11.42 -18.39 29.30
N PHE A 4 -10.59 -19.36 28.90
CA PHE A 4 -9.32 -19.10 28.22
C PHE A 4 -9.49 -18.75 26.73
N LEU A 5 -10.61 -19.15 26.11
CA LEU A 5 -10.85 -18.87 24.69
C LEU A 5 -11.22 -17.40 24.43
N TYR A 6 -11.88 -16.72 25.38
CA TYR A 6 -12.24 -15.30 25.26
C TYR A 6 -11.04 -14.38 25.03
N PRO A 7 -10.04 -14.34 25.94
CA PRO A 7 -8.89 -13.47 25.75
C PRO A 7 -8.09 -13.87 24.51
N LEU A 8 -8.08 -15.15 24.13
CA LEU A 8 -7.39 -15.63 22.94
C LEU A 8 -8.04 -15.10 21.65
N TRP A 9 -9.36 -15.24 21.50
CA TRP A 9 -10.07 -14.70 20.34
C TRP A 9 -10.06 -13.18 20.29
N PHE A 10 -10.10 -12.52 21.45
CA PHE A 10 -9.96 -11.08 21.54
C PHE A 10 -8.57 -10.60 21.09
N LEU A 11 -7.52 -11.32 21.50
CA LEU A 11 -6.14 -11.05 21.07
C LEU A 11 -6.01 -11.20 19.55
N PHE A 12 -6.51 -12.29 18.98
CA PHE A 12 -6.49 -12.49 17.53
C PHE A 12 -7.29 -11.42 16.79
N GLY A 13 -8.49 -11.09 17.27
CA GLY A 13 -9.30 -10.01 16.71
C GLY A 13 -8.56 -8.67 16.72
N SER A 14 -7.85 -8.36 17.80
CA SER A 14 -7.05 -7.13 17.91
C SER A 14 -5.88 -7.11 16.92
N ILE A 15 -5.17 -8.23 16.77
CA ILE A 15 -4.07 -8.37 15.80
C ILE A 15 -4.60 -8.22 14.37
N PHE A 16 -5.69 -8.90 14.03
CA PHE A 16 -6.29 -8.80 12.69
C PHE A 16 -6.84 -7.41 12.41
N ALA A 17 -7.43 -6.73 13.41
CA ALA A 17 -7.89 -5.35 13.26
C ALA A 17 -6.72 -4.40 12.98
N TYR A 18 -5.62 -4.55 13.72
CA TYR A 18 -4.39 -3.79 13.46
C TYR A 18 -3.84 -4.05 12.06
N LEU A 19 -3.76 -5.31 11.63
CA LEU A 19 -3.29 -5.68 10.30
C LEU A 19 -4.22 -5.14 9.19
N ALA A 20 -5.52 -5.20 9.39
CA ALA A 20 -6.50 -4.64 8.46
C ALA A 20 -6.30 -3.12 8.29
N TYR A 21 -6.15 -2.40 9.41
CA TYR A 21 -5.88 -0.97 9.40
C TYR A 21 -4.55 -0.63 8.70
N MET A 22 -3.48 -1.35 9.01
CA MET A 22 -2.17 -1.12 8.39
C MET A 22 -2.20 -1.34 6.87
N HIS A 23 -2.81 -2.44 6.42
CA HIS A 23 -2.90 -2.71 4.98
C HIS A 23 -3.83 -1.73 4.27
N TRP A 24 -4.91 -1.28 4.91
CA TRP A 24 -5.71 -0.19 4.36
C TRP A 24 -4.85 1.07 4.21
N ARG A 25 -4.18 1.50 5.29
CA ARG A 25 -3.34 2.71 5.28
C ARG A 25 -2.26 2.66 4.20
N TYR A 26 -1.62 1.51 4.00
CA TYR A 26 -0.60 1.30 2.98
C TYR A 26 -1.15 1.21 1.56
N SER A 27 -2.45 0.93 1.39
CA SER A 27 -3.07 0.99 0.07
C SER A 27 -3.21 2.42 -0.48
N ASP A 28 -3.17 3.41 0.41
CA ASP A 28 -3.29 4.85 0.09
C ASP A 28 -1.93 5.58 0.11
N THR A 29 -0.81 4.87 0.30
CA THR A 29 0.55 5.45 0.23
C THR A 29 1.29 4.96 -1.03
N PRO A 30 1.16 5.68 -2.16
CA PRO A 30 1.95 5.36 -3.35
C PRO A 30 3.42 5.76 -3.17
N PHE A 31 4.32 5.04 -3.84
CA PHE A 31 5.70 5.48 -4.04
C PHE A 31 5.71 6.75 -4.89
N ARG A 32 6.57 7.70 -4.53
CA ARG A 32 6.71 8.97 -5.26
C ARG A 32 7.42 8.73 -6.59
N PRO A 33 6.97 9.37 -7.69
CA PRO A 33 7.70 9.34 -8.95
C PRO A 33 9.02 10.12 -8.84
N PHE A 34 9.94 9.79 -9.74
CA PHE A 34 11.23 10.44 -9.89
C PHE A 34 11.12 11.66 -10.81
N TYR A 35 11.84 12.73 -10.48
CA TYR A 35 11.90 13.95 -11.28
C TYR A 35 13.36 14.29 -11.58
N LEU A 36 13.66 14.62 -12.84
CA LEU A 36 14.95 15.20 -13.20
C LEU A 36 14.98 16.66 -12.74
N ARG A 37 16.03 17.03 -12.01
CA ARG A 37 16.22 18.42 -11.61
C ARG A 37 16.68 19.21 -12.83
N GLN A 38 15.82 20.09 -13.35
CA GLN A 38 16.25 21.03 -14.38
C GLN A 38 17.24 22.03 -13.75
N PRO A 39 18.43 22.22 -14.34
CA PRO A 39 19.34 23.27 -13.91
C PRO A 39 18.69 24.64 -14.16
N ALA A 40 18.76 25.54 -13.17
CA ALA A 40 18.25 26.89 -13.30
C ALA A 40 19.01 27.63 -14.42
N GLY A 41 18.30 28.00 -15.50
CA GLY A 41 18.87 28.73 -16.64
C GLY A 41 18.61 28.14 -18.02
N SER A 42 17.84 27.05 -18.17
CA SER A 42 17.55 26.41 -19.47
C SER A 42 16.35 27.00 -20.24
N ASP A 43 15.98 28.25 -20.00
CA ASP A 43 14.87 28.95 -20.70
C ASP A 43 15.27 29.50 -22.08
N ASP A 44 16.45 29.16 -22.60
CA ASP A 44 16.90 29.63 -23.90
C ASP A 44 16.38 28.71 -25.02
N MET A 45 15.25 29.12 -25.60
CA MET A 45 14.50 28.47 -26.67
C MET A 45 15.22 28.43 -28.04
N THR A 46 16.48 27.98 -28.10
CA THR A 46 17.15 27.83 -29.42
C THR A 46 18.22 26.76 -29.56
N SER A 47 18.59 26.02 -28.51
CA SER A 47 19.61 24.97 -28.63
C SER A 47 18.99 23.59 -28.54
N GLU A 48 19.22 22.76 -29.56
CA GLU A 48 18.84 21.35 -29.58
C GLU A 48 19.11 20.70 -28.22
N VAL A 49 18.05 20.18 -27.58
CA VAL A 49 18.18 19.45 -26.32
C VAL A 49 19.27 18.39 -26.51
N PRO A 50 20.38 18.42 -25.74
CA PRO A 50 21.47 17.48 -25.90
C PRO A 50 20.93 16.04 -25.88
N GLU A 51 21.40 15.15 -26.76
CA GLU A 51 20.91 13.76 -26.81
C GLU A 51 20.96 13.07 -25.43
N GLN A 52 21.94 13.42 -24.59
CA GLN A 52 22.03 12.93 -23.21
C GLN A 52 20.81 13.31 -22.36
N ASP A 53 20.25 14.51 -22.54
CA ASP A 53 19.09 14.99 -21.77
C ASP A 53 17.79 14.32 -22.28
N LYS A 54 17.72 13.98 -23.57
CA LYS A 54 16.65 13.14 -24.13
C LYS A 54 16.71 11.70 -23.60
N LEU A 55 17.90 11.11 -23.54
CA LEU A 55 18.10 9.76 -22.99
C LEU A 55 17.74 9.71 -21.50
N ALA A 56 18.21 10.68 -20.71
CA ALA A 56 17.90 10.78 -19.29
C ALA A 56 16.39 10.92 -19.04
N ARG A 57 15.70 11.77 -19.81
CA ARG A 57 14.24 11.90 -19.74
C ARG A 57 13.52 10.60 -20.04
N LYS A 58 13.94 9.88 -21.08
CA LYS A 58 13.35 8.58 -21.45
C LYS A 58 13.53 7.54 -20.35
N VAL A 59 14.71 7.46 -19.74
CA VAL A 59 14.98 6.56 -18.61
C VAL A 59 14.08 6.89 -17.41
N VAL A 60 13.93 8.18 -17.08
CA VAL A 60 13.06 8.60 -15.97
C VAL A 60 11.58 8.35 -16.28
N GLU A 61 11.16 8.53 -17.52
CA GLU A 61 9.81 8.20 -17.96
C GLU A 61 9.51 6.70 -17.83
N ASP A 62 10.42 5.85 -18.30
CA ASP A 62 10.28 4.38 -18.19
C ASP A 62 10.30 3.91 -16.73
N LEU A 63 11.16 4.52 -15.90
CA LEU A 63 11.21 4.27 -14.47
C LEU A 63 9.90 4.68 -13.78
N ASN A 64 9.35 5.84 -14.13
CA ASN A 64 8.08 6.30 -13.56
C ASN A 64 6.90 5.41 -13.99
N LYS A 65 6.86 4.93 -15.24
CA LYS A 65 5.87 3.93 -15.69
C LYS A 65 5.98 2.63 -14.89
N TYR A 66 7.20 2.20 -14.55
CA TYR A 66 7.41 1.03 -13.71
C TYR A 66 6.90 1.27 -12.27
N VAL A 67 7.25 2.42 -11.67
CA VAL A 67 6.78 2.82 -10.33
C VAL A 67 5.25 2.92 -10.29
N GLU A 68 4.61 3.45 -11.32
CA GLU A 68 3.16 3.54 -11.42
C GLU A 68 2.49 2.17 -11.44
N LYS A 69 3.01 1.24 -12.25
CA LYS A 69 2.52 -0.15 -12.27
C LYS A 69 2.71 -0.83 -10.91
N MET A 70 3.87 -0.62 -10.26
CA MET A 70 4.11 -1.14 -8.92
C MET A 70 3.14 -0.56 -7.89
N ASN A 71 2.88 0.74 -7.92
CA ASN A 71 1.92 1.40 -7.04
C ASN A 71 0.52 0.82 -7.20
N GLY A 72 0.07 0.64 -8.44
CA GLY A 72 -1.24 0.03 -8.72
C GLY A 72 -1.33 -1.39 -8.16
N ASN A 73 -0.30 -2.21 -8.37
CA ASN A 73 -0.28 -3.59 -7.85
C ASN A 73 -0.19 -3.64 -6.32
N LEU A 74 0.61 -2.77 -5.71
CA LEU A 74 0.78 -2.70 -4.27
C LEU A 74 -0.53 -2.24 -3.59
N SER A 75 -1.17 -1.20 -4.12
CA SER A 75 -2.46 -0.73 -3.62
C SER A 75 -3.53 -1.82 -3.70
N LYS A 76 -3.62 -2.54 -4.83
CA LYS A 76 -4.56 -3.67 -4.98
C LYS A 76 -4.28 -4.79 -3.98
N ARG A 77 -3.02 -5.24 -3.85
CA ARG A 77 -2.65 -6.28 -2.87
C ARG A 77 -2.98 -5.87 -1.45
N ASN A 78 -2.67 -4.64 -1.09
CA ASN A 78 -2.94 -4.11 0.23
C ASN A 78 -4.45 -4.01 0.52
N ARG A 79 -5.28 -3.59 -0.45
CA ARG A 79 -6.75 -3.61 -0.31
C ARG A 79 -7.31 -5.01 -0.12
N VAL A 80 -6.83 -5.98 -0.90
CA VAL A 80 -7.24 -7.39 -0.77
C VAL A 80 -6.85 -7.94 0.60
N ALA A 81 -5.62 -7.69 1.04
CA ALA A 81 -5.14 -8.10 2.36
C ALA A 81 -5.96 -7.44 3.48
N ALA A 82 -6.22 -6.13 3.40
CA ALA A 82 -7.04 -5.41 4.37
C ALA A 82 -8.44 -6.01 4.49
N THR A 83 -9.06 -6.35 3.36
CA THR A 83 -10.38 -7.00 3.33
C THR A 83 -10.33 -8.39 3.97
N GLY A 84 -9.30 -9.20 3.67
CA GLY A 84 -9.12 -10.52 4.27
C GLY A 84 -8.95 -10.47 5.78
N TYR A 85 -8.14 -9.54 6.29
CA TYR A 85 -7.99 -9.34 7.73
C TYR A 85 -9.26 -8.80 8.39
N PHE A 86 -10.01 -7.94 7.70
CA PHE A 86 -11.30 -7.46 8.20
C PHE A 86 -12.31 -8.61 8.36
N VAL A 87 -12.39 -9.52 7.39
CA VAL A 87 -13.20 -10.75 7.52
C VAL A 87 -12.73 -11.59 8.71
N ALA A 88 -11.42 -11.72 8.94
CA ALA A 88 -10.89 -12.45 10.09
C ALA A 88 -11.29 -11.80 11.43
N VAL A 89 -11.39 -10.47 11.51
CA VAL A 89 -11.94 -9.76 12.69
C VAL A 89 -13.40 -10.17 12.92
N ILE A 90 -14.23 -10.17 11.88
CA ILE A 90 -15.64 -10.56 11.99
C ILE A 90 -15.75 -12.00 12.51
N VAL A 91 -14.93 -12.92 11.97
CA VAL A 91 -14.88 -14.31 12.44
C VAL A 91 -14.54 -14.38 13.92
N CYS A 92 -13.53 -13.63 14.39
CA CYS A 92 -13.18 -13.61 15.81
C CYS A 92 -14.34 -13.11 16.70
N VAL A 93 -15.04 -12.05 16.27
CA VAL A 93 -16.20 -11.52 17.00
C VAL A 93 -17.34 -12.54 17.05
N VAL A 94 -17.64 -13.19 15.92
CA VAL A 94 -18.66 -14.24 15.85
C VAL A 94 -18.27 -15.43 16.72
N SER A 95 -17.00 -15.84 16.72
CA SER A 95 -16.52 -16.91 17.60
C SER A 95 -16.68 -16.57 19.08
N ILE A 96 -16.35 -15.34 19.49
CA ILE A 96 -16.57 -14.88 20.87
C ILE A 96 -18.06 -14.93 21.22
N PHE A 97 -18.93 -14.44 20.33
CA PHE A 97 -20.37 -14.44 20.52
C PHE A 97 -20.92 -15.87 20.66
N LEU A 98 -20.51 -16.79 19.80
CA LEU A 98 -20.93 -18.19 19.87
C LEU A 98 -20.45 -18.88 21.16
N ILE A 99 -19.23 -18.61 21.61
CA ILE A 99 -18.70 -19.15 22.89
C ILE A 99 -19.43 -18.56 24.10
N TYR A 100 -20.02 -17.37 23.96
CA TYR A 100 -20.83 -16.72 24.99
C TYR A 100 -22.25 -17.25 25.07
N VAL A 101 -22.86 -17.53 23.92
CA VAL A 101 -24.22 -18.06 23.85
C VAL A 101 -24.27 -19.57 24.15
N ALA A 102 -23.21 -20.33 23.84
CA ALA A 102 -23.11 -21.78 24.05
C ALA A 102 -22.50 -22.17 25.40
#